data_AF-A0A8S9P4M2-F1
#
_entry.id   AF-A0A8S9P4M2-F1
#
_cell.length_a   1.000
_cell.length_b   1.000
_cell.length_c   1.000
_cell.angle_alpha   90.00
_cell.angle_beta   90.00
_cell.angle_gamma   90.00
#
_symmetry.space_group_name_H-M   'P 1'
#
loop_
_entity.id
_entity.type
_entity.pdbx_description
1 polymer ?
#
loop_
_entity_poly.entity_id
_entity_poly.type
_entity_poly.pdbx_seq_one_letter_code
_entity_poly.pdbx_strand_id
1 'polypeptide(L)'
;MRTWENPVTLACNTAFKKTLPSCTLLVIFIAVLCPVVMSQMAVPDSDADCLLRFKDTLANGSGFNSWDPFTSPCRGNDANWFGVLSNHSPDQPGLDWLTRLKIIKGLANGLSYLFKELPTLTIPHGHIKSSNVVLDESLEPLLTDYALRPVMSSDHAHNFMTAYKSPEYRPEKGQAITKKTDVWCLGVLILELLTGRFPENYLTQGYDPGMSLVTWVNDMVKEKKTGDVFDKEMKGKKNCKAEMISLLKIGLRCCEEEEERRMEMREAVEMIEMLREGEPHDEFGSMDHRKSGYEV
;
A
#
# COMPACT_ATOMS: atom_id res chain seq x y z
N MET A 1 -25.15 30.72 5.82
CA MET A 1 -24.56 31.25 4.56
C MET A 1 -23.05 31.06 4.70
N ARG A 2 -22.41 30.11 4.00
CA ARG A 2 -21.81 30.25 2.65
C ARG A 2 -21.00 31.56 2.55
N THR A 3 -19.69 31.59 2.27
CA THR A 3 -18.84 30.72 1.45
C THR A 3 -17.35 30.88 1.83
N TRP A 4 -16.57 29.81 1.66
CA TRP A 4 -15.10 29.80 1.70
C TRP A 4 -14.54 30.09 0.29
N GLU A 5 -13.56 30.98 0.21
CA GLU A 5 -12.67 31.13 -0.96
C GLU A 5 -11.26 30.63 -0.59
N ASN A 6 -10.91 29.47 -1.16
CA ASN A 6 -9.65 29.10 -1.82
C ASN A 6 -8.30 29.71 -1.33
N PRO A 7 -7.42 28.93 -0.68
CA PRO A 7 -6.02 29.31 -0.46
C PRO A 7 -5.08 28.69 -1.50
N VAL A 8 -5.13 29.17 -2.75
CA VAL A 8 -4.06 28.99 -3.76
C VAL A 8 -3.53 30.38 -4.12
N THR A 9 -3.00 31.11 -3.16
CA THR A 9 -2.21 32.34 -3.44
C THR A 9 -1.33 32.71 -2.23
N LEU A 10 -0.31 31.91 -1.91
CA LEU A 10 0.78 32.39 -1.04
C LEU A 10 2.11 31.69 -1.31
N ALA A 11 2.61 31.82 -2.54
CA ALA A 11 4.02 31.55 -2.84
C ALA A 11 4.46 32.35 -4.07
N CYS A 12 4.44 33.67 -3.97
CA CYS A 12 5.18 34.56 -4.86
C CYS A 12 5.52 35.83 -4.08
N ASN A 13 6.76 35.91 -3.60
CA ASN A 13 7.59 37.12 -3.46
C ASN A 13 8.62 36.90 -2.36
N THR A 14 9.84 36.57 -2.77
CA THR A 14 11.03 37.34 -2.36
C THR A 14 12.23 36.85 -3.17
N ALA A 15 12.66 37.68 -4.10
CA ALA A 15 13.95 37.56 -4.75
C ALA A 15 14.84 38.75 -4.34
N PHE A 16 16.15 38.49 -4.38
CA PHE A 16 17.27 39.44 -4.51
C PHE A 16 17.82 40.18 -3.28
N LYS A 17 18.98 39.73 -2.77
CA LYS A 17 20.34 40.17 -3.21
C LYS A 17 21.43 39.64 -2.26
N LYS A 18 22.49 39.04 -2.81
CA LYS A 18 23.90 39.40 -2.51
C LYS A 18 24.86 38.69 -3.50
N THR A 19 25.83 39.48 -3.93
CA THR A 19 26.86 39.32 -4.97
C THR A 19 28.09 38.54 -4.50
N LEU A 20 28.78 37.80 -5.39
CA LEU A 20 30.25 37.73 -5.54
C LEU A 20 30.66 36.92 -6.82
N PRO A 21 31.85 37.13 -7.41
CA PRO A 21 32.09 36.93 -8.85
C PRO A 21 33.02 35.76 -9.25
N SER A 22 32.97 35.45 -10.55
CA SER A 22 34.06 35.09 -11.47
C SER A 22 34.81 33.76 -11.30
N CYS A 23 34.50 32.78 -12.17
CA CYS A 23 35.44 31.77 -12.67
C CYS A 23 34.95 31.15 -14.00
N THR A 24 34.74 31.98 -15.03
CA THR A 24 34.24 31.61 -16.36
C THR A 24 35.35 31.22 -17.36
N LEU A 25 36.46 30.64 -16.91
CA LEU A 25 37.61 30.38 -17.80
C LEU A 25 38.10 28.93 -17.87
N LEU A 26 37.39 27.95 -17.29
CA LEU A 26 37.79 26.53 -17.40
C LEU A 26 36.82 25.64 -18.18
N VAL A 27 35.70 26.16 -18.69
CA VAL A 27 34.63 25.33 -19.30
C VAL A 27 34.75 25.24 -20.83
N ILE A 28 35.62 26.03 -21.47
CA ILE A 28 35.65 26.13 -22.94
C ILE A 28 36.57 25.06 -23.60
N PHE A 29 37.38 24.31 -22.85
CA PHE A 29 38.35 23.37 -23.45
C PHE A 29 37.94 21.88 -23.49
N ILE A 30 36.76 21.50 -23.00
CA ILE A 30 36.28 20.09 -23.08
C ILE A 30 35.13 19.93 -24.12
N ALA A 31 34.71 21.00 -24.79
CA ALA A 31 33.56 20.97 -25.69
C ALA A 31 33.86 20.56 -27.16
N VAL A 32 35.08 20.12 -27.51
CA VAL A 32 35.46 19.92 -28.93
C VAL A 32 35.81 18.47 -29.31
N LEU A 33 35.74 17.49 -28.40
CA LEU A 33 35.99 16.09 -28.75
C LEU A 33 35.04 15.10 -28.07
N CYS A 34 33.72 15.20 -28.30
CA CYS A 34 32.85 14.01 -28.30
C CYS A 34 31.42 14.23 -28.86
N PRO A 35 31.21 14.50 -30.16
CA PRO A 35 29.85 14.50 -30.71
C PRO A 35 29.45 13.16 -31.38
N VAL A 36 29.85 11.99 -30.85
CA VAL A 36 29.49 10.68 -31.47
C VAL A 36 29.08 9.56 -30.49
N VAL A 37 29.07 9.75 -29.16
CA VAL A 37 28.56 8.69 -28.25
C VAL A 37 27.63 9.28 -27.18
N MET A 38 26.48 9.81 -27.61
CA MET A 38 25.35 10.13 -26.73
C MET A 38 24.03 9.68 -27.38
N SER A 39 24.03 8.48 -27.95
CA SER A 39 22.78 7.76 -28.21
C SER A 39 22.61 6.73 -27.09
N GLN A 40 21.52 6.88 -26.33
CA GLN A 40 21.02 5.99 -25.28
C GLN A 40 21.62 6.12 -23.86
N MET A 41 21.74 7.34 -23.34
CA MET A 41 21.58 7.53 -21.90
C MET A 41 20.11 7.90 -21.67
N ALA A 42 19.28 6.91 -21.33
CA ALA A 42 17.99 7.18 -20.74
C ALA A 42 18.25 7.91 -19.42
N VAL A 43 17.94 9.21 -19.39
CA VAL A 43 17.91 9.97 -18.14
C VAL A 43 16.80 9.33 -17.30
N PRO A 44 17.06 8.92 -16.04
CA PRO A 44 16.00 8.47 -15.15
C PRO A 44 14.93 9.56 -15.06
N ASP A 45 13.67 9.18 -15.17
CA ASP A 45 12.55 10.11 -14.96
C ASP A 45 12.80 10.89 -13.66
N SER A 46 12.62 12.21 -13.69
CA SER A 46 12.79 12.99 -12.45
C SER A 46 11.76 12.51 -11.42
N ASP A 47 12.07 12.66 -10.13
CA ASP A 47 11.10 12.35 -9.07
C ASP A 47 9.75 13.06 -9.29
N ALA A 48 9.79 14.26 -9.89
CA ALA A 48 8.61 15.01 -10.30
C ALA A 48 7.83 14.31 -11.43
N ASP A 49 8.50 13.70 -12.40
CA ASP A 49 7.86 12.95 -13.48
C ASP A 49 7.21 11.66 -12.93
N CYS A 50 7.85 10.97 -11.99
CA CYS A 50 7.26 9.83 -11.29
C CYS A 50 6.01 10.24 -10.49
N LEU A 51 6.07 11.36 -9.78
CA LEU A 51 4.91 11.93 -9.08
C LEU A 51 3.81 12.41 -10.03
N LEU A 52 4.17 12.93 -11.21
CA LEU A 52 3.22 13.32 -12.24
C LEU A 52 2.56 12.10 -12.88
N ARG A 53 3.28 11.01 -13.14
CA ARG A 53 2.71 9.74 -13.59
C ARG A 53 1.78 9.14 -12.54
N PHE A 54 2.18 9.16 -11.26
CA PHE A 54 1.33 8.74 -10.15
C PHE A 54 0.06 9.61 -10.05
N LYS A 55 0.20 10.93 -10.20
CA LYS A 55 -0.94 11.84 -10.29
C LYS A 55 -1.82 11.55 -11.50
N ASP A 56 -1.25 11.25 -12.66
CA ASP A 56 -2.01 10.91 -13.86
C ASP A 56 -2.76 9.59 -13.70
N THR A 57 -2.19 8.62 -12.96
CA THR A 57 -2.95 7.42 -12.54
C THR A 57 -4.11 7.74 -11.59
N LEU A 58 -4.01 8.80 -10.78
CA LEU A 58 -5.14 9.29 -9.97
C LEU A 58 -6.15 10.11 -10.80
N ALA A 59 -5.71 10.78 -11.87
CA ALA A 59 -6.54 11.60 -12.74
C ALA A 59 -7.33 10.78 -13.77
N ASN A 60 -6.92 9.52 -14.02
CA ASN A 60 -7.70 8.55 -14.79
C ASN A 60 -8.85 8.01 -13.92
N GLY A 61 -9.82 8.87 -13.66
CA GLY A 61 -10.81 8.74 -12.60
C GLY A 61 -11.90 7.67 -12.81
N SER A 62 -11.75 6.77 -13.78
CA SER A 62 -12.70 5.67 -13.98
C SER A 62 -12.77 4.71 -12.77
N GLY A 63 -11.74 4.68 -11.91
CA GLY A 63 -11.78 3.96 -10.63
C GLY A 63 -12.50 4.68 -9.49
N PHE A 64 -12.83 5.97 -9.63
CA PHE A 64 -13.48 6.80 -8.60
C PHE A 64 -14.96 7.08 -8.90
N ASN A 65 -15.55 6.42 -9.90
CA ASN A 65 -16.94 6.64 -10.33
C ASN A 65 -17.97 6.45 -9.19
N SER A 66 -17.63 5.73 -8.13
CA SER A 66 -18.48 5.50 -6.96
C SER A 66 -18.24 6.48 -5.80
N TRP A 67 -17.21 7.33 -5.87
CA TRP A 67 -16.81 8.21 -4.78
C TRP A 67 -17.52 9.56 -4.89
N ASP A 68 -18.64 9.70 -4.18
CA ASP A 68 -19.41 10.95 -4.09
C ASP A 68 -19.42 11.48 -2.65
N PRO A 69 -18.85 12.67 -2.38
CA PRO A 69 -18.78 13.27 -1.05
C PRO A 69 -20.15 13.66 -0.46
N PHE A 70 -21.21 13.64 -1.26
CA PHE A 70 -22.59 13.86 -0.80
C PHE A 70 -23.38 12.56 -0.60
N THR A 71 -22.78 11.41 -0.94
CA THR A 71 -23.38 10.10 -0.75
C THR A 71 -22.72 9.40 0.44
N SER A 72 -23.54 8.94 1.39
CA SER A 72 -23.06 8.13 2.52
C SER A 72 -22.26 6.93 2.02
N PRO A 73 -21.12 6.55 2.62
CA PRO A 73 -20.28 5.42 2.18
C PRO A 73 -21.04 4.10 2.06
N CYS A 74 -22.16 3.96 2.78
CA CYS A 74 -23.12 2.87 2.67
C CYS A 74 -24.55 3.41 2.63
N ARG A 75 -25.46 2.69 1.96
CA ARG A 75 -26.92 2.91 2.04
C ARG A 75 -27.61 1.62 2.46
N GLY A 76 -27.92 1.49 3.75
CA GLY A 76 -28.45 0.24 4.28
C GLY A 76 -27.41 -0.87 4.18
N ASN A 77 -27.71 -1.94 3.45
CA ASN A 77 -26.81 -3.10 3.27
C ASN A 77 -25.87 -2.99 2.06
N ASP A 78 -25.95 -1.92 1.27
CA ASP A 78 -25.12 -1.70 0.08
C ASP A 78 -23.98 -0.72 0.37
N ALA A 79 -22.74 -1.15 0.10
CA ALA A 79 -21.59 -0.26 0.07
C ALA A 79 -21.66 0.63 -1.18
N ASN A 80 -21.71 1.95 -0.98
CA ASN A 80 -21.68 2.93 -2.07
C ASN A 80 -20.25 3.26 -2.49
N TRP A 81 -19.26 3.05 -1.60
CA TRP A 81 -17.85 3.30 -1.88
C TRP A 81 -17.11 1.96 -1.94
N PHE A 82 -16.55 1.62 -3.11
CA PHE A 82 -15.65 0.47 -3.25
C PHE A 82 -14.35 0.71 -2.44
N GLY A 83 -13.85 -0.32 -1.76
CA GLY A 83 -12.53 -0.30 -1.11
C GLY A 83 -12.49 0.03 0.39
N VAL A 84 -13.61 0.36 1.04
CA VAL A 84 -13.63 0.36 2.50
C VAL A 84 -13.88 -1.08 2.96
N LEU A 85 -12.94 -1.68 3.69
CA LEU A 85 -13.22 -2.84 4.55
C LEU A 85 -14.17 -2.40 5.69
N SER A 86 -15.37 -1.98 5.31
CA SER A 86 -16.45 -1.67 6.23
C SER A 86 -17.05 -3.00 6.63
N ASN A 87 -17.02 -3.25 7.93
CA ASN A 87 -17.88 -4.18 8.66
C ASN A 87 -19.06 -4.66 7.78
N HIS A 88 -18.90 -5.85 7.21
CA HIS A 88 -19.79 -6.35 6.16
C HIS A 88 -21.24 -6.33 6.64
N SER A 89 -22.17 -5.92 5.76
CA SER A 89 -23.57 -6.32 5.94
C SER A 89 -23.63 -7.85 5.77
N PRO A 90 -24.55 -8.56 6.46
CA PRO A 90 -24.66 -10.02 6.35
C PRO A 90 -24.85 -10.56 4.92
N ASP A 91 -25.19 -9.67 3.98
CA ASP A 91 -25.60 -10.01 2.61
C ASP A 91 -24.51 -9.75 1.55
N GLN A 92 -23.37 -9.14 1.90
CA GLN A 92 -22.26 -8.96 0.97
C GLN A 92 -21.10 -9.93 1.27
N PRO A 93 -20.72 -10.81 0.32
CA PRO A 93 -19.61 -11.73 0.52
C PRO A 93 -18.29 -10.97 0.64
N GLY A 94 -17.53 -11.24 1.70
CA GLY A 94 -16.18 -10.68 1.87
C GLY A 94 -15.22 -11.07 0.75
N LEU A 95 -14.10 -10.35 0.65
CA LEU A 95 -13.09 -10.58 -0.39
C LEU A 95 -12.52 -12.01 -0.29
N ASP A 96 -12.46 -12.71 -1.42
CA ASP A 96 -11.88 -14.04 -1.49
C ASP A 96 -10.34 -14.01 -1.39
N TRP A 97 -9.72 -15.18 -1.22
CA TRP A 97 -8.27 -15.28 -1.08
C TRP A 97 -7.50 -14.68 -2.26
N LEU A 98 -7.95 -14.97 -3.50
CA LEU A 98 -7.23 -14.53 -4.70
C LEU A 98 -7.26 -13.01 -4.82
N THR A 99 -8.41 -12.39 -4.53
CA THR A 99 -8.55 -10.93 -4.52
C THR A 99 -7.68 -10.30 -3.45
N ARG A 100 -7.65 -10.85 -2.22
CA ARG A 100 -6.77 -10.32 -1.16
C ARG A 100 -5.28 -10.46 -1.51
N LEU A 101 -4.88 -11.58 -2.10
CA LEU A 101 -3.50 -11.78 -2.57
C LEU A 101 -3.14 -10.81 -3.71
N LYS A 102 -4.05 -10.59 -4.66
CA LYS A 102 -3.90 -9.59 -5.74
C LYS A 102 -3.69 -8.19 -5.17
N ILE A 103 -4.52 -7.78 -4.21
CA ILE A 103 -4.39 -6.50 -3.51
C ILE A 103 -3.01 -6.36 -2.85
N ILE A 104 -2.57 -7.37 -2.10
CA ILE A 104 -1.29 -7.32 -1.40
C ILE A 104 -0.11 -7.26 -2.37
N LYS A 105 -0.17 -8.01 -3.48
CA LYS A 105 0.84 -7.93 -4.54
C LYS A 105 0.88 -6.57 -5.22
N GLY A 106 -0.28 -6.01 -5.60
CA GLY A 106 -0.33 -4.68 -6.20
C GLY A 106 0.22 -3.59 -5.27
N LEU A 107 -0.09 -3.68 -3.98
CA LEU A 107 0.49 -2.77 -2.96
C LEU A 107 2.00 -2.94 -2.81
N ALA A 108 2.50 -4.17 -2.74
CA ALA A 108 3.92 -4.47 -2.68
C ALA A 108 4.66 -3.87 -3.90
N ASN A 109 4.07 -4.00 -5.10
CA ASN A 109 4.63 -3.43 -6.33
C ASN A 109 4.64 -1.90 -6.29
N GLY A 110 3.55 -1.27 -5.85
CA GLY A 110 3.47 0.19 -5.69
C GLY A 110 4.49 0.73 -4.68
N LEU A 111 4.66 0.05 -3.54
CA LEU A 111 5.69 0.40 -2.55
C LEU A 111 7.10 0.20 -3.12
N SER A 112 7.35 -0.90 -3.83
CA SER A 112 8.63 -1.15 -4.52
C SER A 112 8.99 -0.03 -5.49
N TYR A 113 8.01 0.45 -6.26
CA TYR A 113 8.16 1.59 -7.17
C TYR A 113 8.57 2.85 -6.41
N LEU A 114 7.89 3.19 -5.32
CA LEU A 114 8.24 4.36 -4.49
C LEU A 114 9.68 4.26 -3.95
N PHE A 115 10.12 3.08 -3.51
CA PHE A 115 11.47 2.94 -2.97
C PHE A 115 12.58 2.90 -4.04
N LYS A 116 12.27 2.40 -5.24
CA LYS A 116 13.23 2.20 -6.33
C LYS A 116 13.37 3.43 -7.22
N GLU A 117 12.25 4.04 -7.60
CA GLU A 117 12.19 5.12 -8.58
C GLU A 117 12.24 6.51 -7.92
N LEU A 118 11.95 6.60 -6.62
CA LEU A 118 12.12 7.83 -5.83
C LEU A 118 13.19 7.68 -4.73
N PRO A 119 14.42 7.20 -5.02
CA PRO A 119 15.42 6.92 -3.98
C PRO A 119 15.93 8.19 -3.29
N THR A 120 15.84 9.34 -3.99
CA THR A 120 16.23 10.68 -3.53
C THR A 120 15.15 11.34 -2.69
N LEU A 121 13.87 11.06 -2.94
CA LEU A 121 12.77 11.31 -1.99
C LEU A 121 12.73 10.17 -0.98
N THR A 122 13.62 10.25 0.01
CA THR A 122 13.69 9.35 1.17
C THR A 122 12.48 9.45 2.11
N ILE A 123 11.31 9.88 1.63
CA ILE A 123 10.11 10.10 2.42
C ILE A 123 9.36 8.77 2.55
N PRO A 124 9.30 8.17 3.75
CA PRO A 124 8.41 7.05 4.00
C PRO A 124 6.97 7.47 3.76
N HIS A 125 6.13 6.55 3.31
CA HIS A 125 4.70 6.81 3.17
C HIS A 125 4.09 7.22 4.52
N GLY A 126 4.43 6.48 5.57
CA GLY A 126 4.04 6.73 6.95
C GLY A 126 2.56 6.49 7.29
N HIS A 127 1.72 6.18 6.30
CA HIS A 127 0.26 6.06 6.47
C HIS A 127 -0.35 4.88 5.72
N ILE A 128 0.41 3.79 5.59
CA ILE A 128 -0.08 2.54 5.01
C ILE A 128 -1.08 1.89 5.97
N LYS A 129 -2.30 1.65 5.49
CA LYS A 129 -3.42 0.97 6.17
C LYS A 129 -4.55 0.70 5.16
N SER A 130 -5.47 -0.20 5.49
CA SER A 130 -6.57 -0.60 4.61
C SER A 130 -7.43 0.57 4.12
N SER A 131 -7.81 1.50 5.01
CA SER A 131 -8.60 2.68 4.65
C SER A 131 -7.95 3.66 3.67
N ASN A 132 -6.64 3.50 3.39
CA ASN A 132 -5.89 4.27 2.40
C ASN A 132 -5.56 3.43 1.15
N VAL A 133 -6.20 2.26 1.01
CA VAL A 133 -6.13 1.41 -0.18
C VAL A 133 -7.47 1.50 -0.89
N VAL A 134 -7.50 2.21 -2.01
CA VAL A 134 -8.68 2.29 -2.88
C VAL A 134 -8.60 1.17 -3.90
N LEU A 135 -9.73 0.59 -4.26
CA LEU A 135 -9.82 -0.44 -5.29
C LEU A 135 -10.57 0.13 -6.49
N ASP A 136 -10.03 -0.07 -7.69
CA ASP A 136 -10.73 0.29 -8.92
C ASP A 136 -11.77 -0.78 -9.34
N GLU A 137 -12.44 -0.55 -10.48
CA GLU A 137 -13.45 -1.46 -11.02
C GLU A 137 -12.91 -2.87 -11.33
N SER A 138 -11.58 -3.00 -11.53
CA SER A 138 -10.88 -4.26 -11.76
C SER A 138 -10.25 -4.86 -10.49
N LEU A 139 -10.55 -4.30 -9.33
CA LEU A 139 -9.97 -4.67 -8.03
C LEU A 139 -8.44 -4.52 -8.01
N GLU A 140 -7.89 -3.59 -8.79
CA GLU A 140 -6.50 -3.18 -8.67
C GLU A 140 -6.35 -2.20 -7.50
N PRO A 141 -5.35 -2.40 -6.62
CA PRO A 141 -5.15 -1.54 -5.47
C PRO A 141 -4.40 -0.26 -5.82
N LEU A 142 -4.92 0.87 -5.33
CA LEU A 142 -4.31 2.19 -5.40
C LEU A 142 -4.04 2.68 -3.98
N LEU A 143 -2.76 2.83 -3.65
CA LEU A 143 -2.34 3.35 -2.35
C LEU A 143 -2.39 4.88 -2.36
N THR A 144 -3.18 5.47 -1.48
CA THR A 144 -3.36 6.93 -1.36
C THR A 144 -2.59 7.51 -0.18
N ASP A 145 -2.61 8.83 -0.01
CA ASP A 145 -2.02 9.51 1.15
C ASP A 145 -0.48 9.39 1.26
N TYR A 146 0.19 9.17 0.13
CA TYR A 146 1.64 9.26 0.05
C TYR A 146 2.13 10.71 0.26
N ALA A 147 3.29 10.87 0.90
CA ALA A 147 3.91 12.17 1.16
C ALA A 147 3.05 13.17 1.95
N LEU A 148 2.14 12.70 2.81
CA LEU A 148 1.38 13.58 3.71
C LEU A 148 2.24 14.18 4.83
N ARG A 149 3.33 13.51 5.25
CA ARG A 149 4.09 13.96 6.43
C ARG A 149 4.55 15.43 6.34
N PRO A 150 5.17 15.92 5.24
CA PRO A 150 5.64 17.30 5.15
C PRO A 150 4.55 18.38 5.21
N VAL A 151 3.29 18.03 4.90
CA VAL A 151 2.16 18.98 4.89
C VAL A 151 1.32 18.94 6.18
N MET A 152 1.68 18.08 7.14
CA MET A 152 1.00 17.94 8.42
C MET A 152 1.80 18.56 9.57
N SER A 153 1.09 19.12 10.57
CA SER A 153 1.74 19.47 11.85
C SER A 153 2.23 18.20 12.56
N SER A 154 3.25 18.32 13.41
CA SER A 154 3.78 17.15 14.11
C SER A 154 2.74 16.46 15.00
N ASP A 155 1.92 17.25 15.71
CA ASP A 155 0.88 16.72 16.59
C ASP A 155 -0.19 15.96 15.80
N HIS A 156 -0.60 16.47 14.64
CA HIS A 156 -1.53 15.74 13.77
C HIS A 156 -0.88 14.46 13.22
N ALA A 157 0.36 14.55 12.76
CA ALA A 157 1.07 13.39 12.25
C ALA A 157 1.14 12.27 13.30
N HIS A 158 1.55 12.58 14.53
CA HIS A 158 1.64 11.62 15.65
C HIS A 158 0.32 10.92 15.96
N ASN A 159 -0.80 11.64 15.94
CA ASN A 159 -2.11 11.06 16.25
C ASN A 159 -2.70 10.26 15.08
N PHE A 160 -2.51 10.72 13.84
CA PHE A 160 -3.23 10.17 12.69
C PHE A 160 -2.44 9.13 11.89
N MET A 161 -1.13 9.34 11.69
CA MET A 161 -0.31 8.50 10.81
C MET A 161 0.02 7.14 11.44
N THR A 162 0.03 6.07 10.63
CA THR A 162 0.15 4.70 11.14
C THR A 162 1.57 4.31 11.51
N ALA A 163 2.57 4.93 10.89
CA ALA A 163 3.97 4.71 11.23
C ALA A 163 4.31 5.10 12.67
N TYR A 164 3.60 6.06 13.29
CA TYR A 164 3.78 6.41 14.70
C TYR A 164 3.15 5.40 15.68
N LYS A 165 2.50 4.35 15.16
CA LYS A 165 1.96 3.24 15.95
C LYS A 165 2.85 2.00 15.84
N SER A 166 4.09 2.16 15.38
CA SER A 166 5.11 1.10 15.39
C SER A 166 5.73 0.93 16.79
N PRO A 167 6.20 -0.27 17.15
CA PRO A 167 6.67 -0.59 18.51
C PRO A 167 7.96 0.13 18.90
N GLU A 168 8.75 0.62 17.95
CA GLU A 168 9.98 1.37 18.17
C GLU A 168 9.76 2.87 18.36
N TYR A 169 8.61 3.40 17.94
CA TYR A 169 8.34 4.83 18.04
C TYR A 169 8.11 5.25 19.49
N ARG A 170 8.87 6.26 19.92
CA ARG A 170 8.75 6.90 21.24
C ARG A 170 8.56 8.40 21.04
N PRO A 171 7.37 8.96 21.35
CA PRO A 171 7.10 10.39 21.22
C PRO A 171 8.15 11.25 21.95
N GLU A 172 8.56 10.83 23.14
CA GLU A 172 9.54 11.52 23.99
C GLU A 172 10.96 11.55 23.41
N LYS A 173 11.28 10.67 22.46
CA LYS A 173 12.59 10.63 21.80
C LYS A 173 12.61 11.38 20.47
N GLY A 174 11.47 11.91 20.02
CA GLY A 174 11.38 12.64 18.75
C GLY A 174 11.75 11.79 17.52
N GLN A 175 11.54 10.47 17.57
CA GLN A 175 11.86 9.58 16.45
C GLN A 175 11.07 9.96 15.20
N ALA A 176 11.76 10.02 14.07
CA ALA A 176 11.13 10.22 12.77
C ALA A 176 10.55 8.90 12.24
N ILE A 177 9.56 8.99 11.37
CA ILE A 177 9.12 7.85 10.56
C ILE A 177 10.25 7.41 9.64
N THR A 178 10.34 6.11 9.38
CA THR A 178 11.41 5.50 8.57
C THR A 178 10.84 4.50 7.56
N LYS A 179 11.66 4.04 6.62
CA LYS A 179 11.26 2.95 5.72
C LYS A 179 10.86 1.68 6.49
N LYS A 180 11.46 1.44 7.66
CA LYS A 180 11.12 0.31 8.54
C LYS A 180 9.75 0.47 9.19
N THR A 181 9.31 1.70 9.47
CA THR A 181 7.95 1.95 9.93
C THR A 181 6.92 1.64 8.84
N ASP A 182 7.25 1.84 7.55
CA ASP A 182 6.38 1.42 6.44
C ASP A 182 6.32 -0.10 6.29
N VAL A 183 7.44 -0.80 6.49
CA VAL A 183 7.45 -2.28 6.52
C VAL A 183 6.53 -2.80 7.62
N TRP A 184 6.59 -2.21 8.82
CA TRP A 184 5.67 -2.54 9.90
C TRP A 184 4.20 -2.34 9.48
N CYS A 185 3.88 -1.20 8.90
CA CYS A 185 2.52 -0.90 8.46
C CYS A 185 2.02 -1.85 7.36
N LEU A 186 2.88 -2.21 6.40
CA LEU A 186 2.59 -3.25 5.40
C LEU A 186 2.29 -4.60 6.07
N GLY A 187 3.09 -4.98 7.07
CA GLY A 187 2.85 -6.21 7.84
C GLY A 187 1.49 -6.21 8.53
N VAL A 188 1.15 -5.11 9.23
CA VAL A 188 -0.17 -4.98 9.87
C VAL A 188 -1.30 -5.07 8.85
N LEU A 189 -1.15 -4.44 7.68
CA LEU A 189 -2.14 -4.50 6.60
C LEU A 189 -2.30 -5.92 6.04
N ILE A 190 -1.21 -6.67 5.88
CA ILE A 190 -1.26 -8.08 5.48
C ILE A 190 -2.02 -8.90 6.52
N LEU A 191 -1.75 -8.69 7.81
CA LEU A 191 -2.43 -9.40 8.89
C LEU A 191 -3.92 -9.03 8.97
N GLU A 192 -4.26 -7.75 8.79
CA GLU A 192 -5.65 -7.26 8.69
C GLU A 192 -6.39 -7.99 7.57
N LEU A 193 -5.81 -8.04 6.36
CA LEU A 193 -6.40 -8.74 5.22
C LEU A 193 -6.48 -10.25 5.42
N LEU A 194 -5.52 -10.89 6.10
CA LEU A 194 -5.57 -12.32 6.36
C LEU A 194 -6.63 -12.72 7.40
N THR A 195 -6.82 -11.86 8.40
CA THR A 195 -7.65 -12.15 9.57
C THR A 195 -9.07 -11.59 9.46
N GLY A 196 -9.28 -10.59 8.59
CA GLY A 196 -10.51 -9.81 8.54
C GLY A 196 -10.74 -8.97 9.81
N ARG A 197 -9.70 -8.78 10.64
CA ARG A 197 -9.80 -8.06 11.92
C ARG A 197 -9.21 -6.66 11.80
N PHE A 198 -9.94 -5.68 12.33
CA PHE A 198 -9.48 -4.31 12.39
C PHE A 198 -8.31 -4.15 13.39
N PRO A 199 -7.20 -3.48 13.01
CA PRO A 199 -6.10 -3.21 13.93
C PRO A 199 -6.45 -2.09 14.94
N GLU A 200 -6.80 -2.45 16.18
CA GLU A 200 -7.25 -1.50 17.21
C GLU A 200 -6.21 -0.42 17.56
N ASN A 201 -4.91 -0.72 17.43
CA ASN A 201 -3.83 0.27 17.59
C ASN A 201 -3.94 1.47 16.63
N TYR A 202 -4.76 1.39 15.58
CA TYR A 202 -5.03 2.55 14.73
C TYR A 202 -5.81 3.67 15.45
N LEU A 203 -6.51 3.34 16.53
CA LEU A 203 -7.32 4.27 17.33
C LEU A 203 -6.55 4.87 18.52
N THR A 204 -5.37 4.35 18.82
CA THR A 204 -4.55 4.76 19.95
C THR A 204 -3.54 5.84 19.55
N GLN A 205 -3.07 6.61 20.53
CA GLN A 205 -2.03 7.64 20.33
C GLN A 205 -0.61 7.07 20.17
N GLY A 206 -0.44 5.75 20.30
CA GLY A 206 0.84 5.07 20.20
C GLY A 206 0.65 3.55 20.23
N TYR A 207 1.75 2.81 20.15
CA TYR A 207 1.70 1.34 20.17
C TYR A 207 1.27 0.80 21.54
N ASP A 208 0.19 0.02 21.58
CA ASP A 208 -0.23 -0.78 22.72
C ASP A 208 -0.14 -2.27 22.37
N PRO A 209 0.75 -3.05 23.00
CA PRO A 209 0.85 -4.48 22.77
C PRO A 209 -0.44 -5.26 23.06
N GLY A 210 -1.27 -4.79 24.01
CA GLY A 210 -2.50 -5.45 24.45
C GLY A 210 -3.66 -5.32 23.46
N MET A 211 -3.65 -4.28 22.61
CA MET A 211 -4.62 -4.05 21.53
C MET A 211 -4.05 -4.40 20.13
N SER A 212 -2.80 -4.86 20.09
CA SER A 212 -2.09 -5.13 18.83
C SER A 212 -2.57 -6.42 18.17
N LEU A 213 -3.08 -6.29 16.94
CA LEU A 213 -3.39 -7.42 16.06
C LEU A 213 -2.16 -8.35 15.90
N VAL A 214 -0.95 -7.77 15.84
CA VAL A 214 0.31 -8.51 15.72
C VAL A 214 0.52 -9.43 16.93
N THR A 215 0.28 -8.92 18.15
CA THR A 215 0.40 -9.71 19.38
C THR A 215 -0.58 -10.88 19.37
N TRP A 216 -1.85 -10.62 19.03
CA TRP A 216 -2.87 -11.66 18.93
C TRP A 216 -2.50 -12.76 17.93
N VAL A 217 -2.05 -12.39 16.72
CA VAL A 217 -1.62 -13.37 15.71
C VAL A 217 -0.43 -14.19 16.21
N ASN A 218 0.57 -13.55 16.82
CA ASN A 218 1.73 -14.24 17.37
C ASN A 218 1.33 -15.29 18.43
N ASP A 219 0.39 -14.95 19.32
CA ASP A 219 -0.06 -15.88 20.35
C ASP A 219 -0.85 -17.05 19.76
N MET A 220 -1.70 -16.81 18.75
CA MET A 220 -2.38 -17.87 18.01
C MET A 220 -1.38 -18.84 17.33
N VAL A 221 -0.27 -18.33 16.80
CA VAL A 221 0.80 -19.15 16.20
C VAL A 221 1.54 -19.95 17.28
N LYS A 222 1.91 -19.34 18.42
CA LYS A 222 2.55 -20.04 19.55
C LYS A 222 1.67 -21.16 20.11
N GLU A 223 0.36 -20.94 20.18
CA GLU A 223 -0.63 -21.92 20.62
C GLU A 223 -0.94 -23.01 19.57
N LYS A 224 -0.26 -23.00 18.41
CA LYS A 224 -0.48 -23.93 17.29
C LYS A 224 -1.89 -23.86 16.69
N LYS A 225 -2.57 -22.72 16.85
CA LYS A 225 -3.91 -22.42 16.30
C LYS A 225 -3.82 -21.58 15.01
N THR A 226 -2.75 -21.74 14.23
CA THR A 226 -2.53 -20.95 13.00
C THR A 226 -3.70 -21.02 12.01
N GLY A 227 -4.43 -22.14 11.97
CA GLY A 227 -5.60 -22.27 11.09
C GLY A 227 -6.76 -21.34 11.47
N ASP A 228 -6.87 -20.96 12.75
CA ASP A 228 -7.96 -20.12 13.27
C ASP A 228 -7.66 -18.62 13.13
N VAL A 229 -6.46 -18.27 12.67
CA VAL A 229 -6.05 -16.88 12.38
C VAL A 229 -6.83 -16.33 11.19
N PHE A 230 -7.08 -17.17 10.18
CA PHE A 230 -7.62 -16.73 8.92
C PHE A 230 -9.10 -16.38 9.02
N ASP A 231 -9.50 -15.35 8.29
CA ASP A 231 -10.89 -14.95 8.14
C ASP A 231 -11.75 -16.13 7.65
N LYS A 232 -12.80 -16.45 8.41
CA LYS A 232 -13.70 -17.56 8.12
C LYS A 232 -14.57 -17.30 6.88
N GLU A 233 -14.77 -16.04 6.53
CA GLU A 233 -15.53 -15.63 5.35
C GLU A 233 -14.66 -15.60 4.09
N MET A 234 -13.32 -15.69 4.25
CA MET A 234 -12.40 -15.75 3.12
C MET A 234 -12.52 -17.09 2.40
N LYS A 235 -13.31 -17.10 1.33
CA LYS A 235 -13.41 -18.24 0.43
C LYS A 235 -12.07 -18.49 -0.26
N GLY A 236 -11.64 -19.75 -0.30
CA GLY A 236 -10.37 -20.15 -0.90
C GLY A 236 -10.52 -21.41 -1.76
N LYS A 237 -9.69 -21.52 -2.80
CA LYS A 237 -9.54 -22.77 -3.57
C LYS A 237 -8.91 -23.85 -2.68
N LYS A 238 -9.14 -25.14 -2.98
CA LYS A 238 -8.64 -26.29 -2.18
C LYS A 238 -7.12 -26.29 -1.89
N ASN A 239 -6.32 -25.53 -2.65
CA ASN A 239 -4.86 -25.52 -2.56
C ASN A 239 -4.24 -24.18 -2.09
N CYS A 240 -5.02 -23.22 -1.57
CA CYS A 240 -4.47 -21.91 -1.16
C CYS A 240 -3.83 -21.87 0.23
N LYS A 241 -4.06 -22.89 1.08
CA LYS A 241 -3.64 -22.88 2.50
C LYS A 241 -2.14 -22.69 2.69
N ALA A 242 -1.31 -23.28 1.83
CA ALA A 242 0.13 -23.14 1.90
C ALA A 242 0.57 -21.68 1.63
N GLU A 243 0.01 -21.06 0.59
CA GLU A 243 0.28 -19.66 0.23
C GLU A 243 -0.23 -18.70 1.31
N MET A 244 -1.40 -18.96 1.90
CA MET A 244 -1.93 -18.20 3.04
C MET A 244 -0.99 -18.23 4.25
N ILE A 245 -0.43 -19.41 4.57
CA ILE A 245 0.54 -19.57 5.65
C ILE A 245 1.86 -18.87 5.30
N SER A 246 2.31 -18.93 4.05
CA SER A 246 3.50 -18.21 3.60
C SER A 246 3.32 -16.71 3.73
N LEU A 247 2.18 -16.18 3.31
CA LEU A 247 1.85 -14.76 3.44
C LEU A 247 1.74 -14.32 4.91
N LEU A 248 1.16 -15.16 5.77
CA LEU A 248 1.11 -14.92 7.22
C LEU A 248 2.52 -14.78 7.80
N LYS A 249 3.46 -15.64 7.40
CA LYS A 249 4.86 -15.56 7.84
C LYS A 249 5.52 -14.29 7.35
N ILE A 250 5.25 -13.86 6.12
CA ILE A 250 5.77 -12.58 5.60
C ILE A 250 5.23 -11.42 6.44
N GLY A 251 3.92 -11.38 6.71
CA GLY A 251 3.31 -10.36 7.56
C GLY A 251 3.92 -10.30 8.96
N LEU A 252 4.17 -11.46 9.59
CA LEU A 252 4.84 -11.53 10.89
C LEU A 252 6.30 -11.05 10.84
N ARG A 253 7.07 -11.38 9.79
CA ARG A 253 8.46 -10.90 9.61
C ARG A 253 8.52 -9.39 9.35
N CYS A 254 7.51 -8.83 8.69
CA CYS A 254 7.33 -7.39 8.54
C CYS A 254 7.03 -6.71 9.89
N CYS A 255 6.37 -7.42 10.80
CA CYS A 255 6.00 -6.96 12.13
C CYS A 255 6.94 -7.44 13.25
N GLU A 256 8.23 -7.64 12.96
CA GLU A 256 9.23 -7.82 14.03
C GLU A 256 9.35 -6.52 14.84
N GLU A 257 9.26 -6.65 16.17
CA GLU A 257 9.28 -5.51 17.08
C GLU A 257 10.66 -4.85 17.14
N GLU A 258 11.72 -5.66 17.11
CA GLU A 258 13.09 -5.16 16.99
C GLU A 258 13.34 -4.66 15.54
N GLU A 259 13.49 -3.35 15.37
CA GLU A 259 13.67 -2.71 14.05
C GLU A 259 14.84 -3.32 13.24
N GLU A 260 15.91 -3.72 13.92
CA GLU A 260 17.09 -4.35 13.30
C GLU A 260 16.79 -5.75 12.75
N ARG A 261 15.86 -6.50 13.35
CA ARG A 261 15.44 -7.83 12.89
C ARG A 261 14.32 -7.78 11.86
N ARG A 262 13.59 -6.66 11.81
CA ARG A 262 12.54 -6.43 10.83
C ARG A 262 13.10 -6.51 9.42
N MET A 263 12.44 -7.25 8.55
CA MET A 263 12.88 -7.40 7.17
C MET A 263 12.91 -6.08 6.41
N GLU A 264 13.64 -6.05 5.30
CA GLU A 264 13.63 -4.89 4.39
C GLU A 264 12.39 -4.92 3.49
N MET A 265 11.90 -3.74 3.08
CA MET A 265 10.75 -3.65 2.17
C MET A 265 10.98 -4.45 0.88
N ARG A 266 12.19 -4.36 0.31
CA ARG A 266 12.57 -5.10 -0.90
C ARG A 266 12.40 -6.61 -0.70
N GLU A 267 12.85 -7.14 0.42
CA GLU A 267 12.70 -8.56 0.73
C GLU A 267 11.23 -8.94 0.87
N ALA A 268 10.41 -8.09 1.49
CA ALA A 268 8.98 -8.34 1.64
C ALA A 268 8.29 -8.41 0.27
N VAL A 269 8.60 -7.47 -0.63
CA VAL A 269 8.06 -7.45 -2.00
C VAL A 269 8.46 -8.71 -2.76
N GLU A 270 9.74 -9.05 -2.78
CA GLU A 270 10.25 -10.24 -3.49
C GLU A 270 9.55 -11.53 -2.98
N MET A 271 9.35 -11.67 -1.67
CA MET A 271 8.65 -12.81 -1.09
C MET A 271 7.15 -12.84 -1.42
N ILE A 272 6.49 -11.68 -1.45
CA ILE A 272 5.06 -11.54 -1.80
C ILE A 272 4.83 -11.90 -3.27
N GLU A 273 5.69 -11.43 -4.17
CA GLU A 273 5.60 -11.70 -5.61
C GLU A 273 5.71 -13.20 -5.92
N MET A 274 6.55 -13.93 -5.17
CA MET A 274 6.75 -15.38 -5.34
C MET A 274 5.54 -16.24 -4.96
N LEU A 275 4.53 -15.68 -4.27
CA LEU A 275 3.33 -16.41 -3.89
C LEU A 275 2.46 -16.73 -5.12
N ARG A 276 1.91 -17.94 -5.18
CA ARG A 276 1.12 -18.39 -6.34
C ARG A 276 -0.35 -17.99 -6.22
N GLU A 277 -0.86 -17.33 -7.26
CA GLU A 277 -2.30 -17.15 -7.50
C GLU A 277 -2.78 -18.43 -8.21
N GLY A 278 -3.43 -19.36 -7.50
CA GLY A 278 -3.78 -20.67 -8.08
C GLY A 278 -4.55 -20.57 -9.41
N GLU A 279 -4.21 -21.42 -10.40
CA GLU A 279 -4.67 -21.31 -11.80
C GLU A 279 -6.19 -21.10 -11.94
N PRO A 280 -6.65 -20.21 -12.84
CA PRO A 280 -8.06 -20.13 -13.22
C PRO A 280 -8.45 -21.45 -13.88
N HIS A 281 -9.48 -22.11 -13.36
CA HIS A 281 -10.04 -23.29 -14.03
C HIS A 281 -11.00 -22.74 -15.09
N ASP A 282 -10.67 -22.93 -16.37
CA ASP A 282 -11.60 -22.70 -17.46
C ASP A 282 -12.80 -23.64 -17.27
N GLU A 283 -13.91 -23.11 -16.74
CA GLU A 283 -15.22 -23.74 -16.88
C GLU A 283 -15.78 -23.41 -18.27
N PHE A 284 -15.24 -24.04 -19.30
CA PHE A 284 -15.99 -24.28 -20.54
C PHE A 284 -16.20 -25.78 -20.68
N GLY A 285 -17.38 -26.21 -20.25
CA GLY A 285 -17.84 -27.58 -20.34
C GLY A 285 -17.86 -28.06 -21.79
N SER A 286 -17.10 -29.13 -22.06
CA SER A 286 -17.38 -29.99 -23.20
C SER A 286 -18.65 -30.79 -22.90
N MET A 287 -19.80 -30.22 -23.25
CA MET A 287 -21.02 -30.95 -23.52
C MET A 287 -21.09 -31.15 -25.03
N ASP A 288 -20.81 -32.35 -25.53
CA ASP A 288 -21.69 -32.94 -26.55
C ASP A 288 -21.61 -34.48 -26.61
N HIS A 289 -22.69 -35.04 -27.12
CA HIS A 289 -23.37 -36.27 -26.75
C HIS A 289 -22.71 -37.61 -27.09
N ARG A 290 -22.72 -38.52 -26.11
CA ARG A 290 -22.96 -39.95 -26.38
C ARG A 290 -24.40 -40.11 -26.88
N LYS A 291 -24.58 -40.42 -28.17
CA LYS A 291 -25.81 -41.05 -28.64
C LYS A 291 -25.67 -42.57 -28.62
N SER A 292 -26.61 -43.15 -27.88
CA SER A 292 -27.18 -44.49 -27.91
C SER A 292 -26.89 -45.35 -29.15
N GLY A 293 -26.66 -46.64 -28.91
CA GLY A 293 -26.73 -47.69 -29.92
C GLY A 293 -26.74 -49.08 -29.29
N TYR A 294 -27.91 -49.54 -28.85
CA TYR A 294 -28.28 -50.95 -28.74
C TYR A 294 -29.79 -51.12 -28.96
N GLU A 295 -30.16 -52.30 -29.50
CA GLU A 295 -31.46 -52.81 -29.99
C GLU A 295 -31.68 -52.56 -31.50
N VAL A 296 -31.83 -53.55 -32.40
CA VAL A 296 -32.07 -55.02 -32.34
C VAL A 296 -31.32 -55.68 -33.51
#